data_AF-A0A955TJE4-F1
#
_entry.id   AF-A0A955TJE4-F1
#
_cell.length_a   1.000
_cell.length_b   1.000
_cell.length_c   1.000
_cell.angle_alpha   90.00
_cell.angle_beta   90.00
_cell.angle_gamma   90.00
#
_symmetry.space_group_name_H-M   'P 1'
#
loop_
_entity.id
_entity.type
_entity.pdbx_description
1 polymer ?
#
loop_
_entity_poly.entity_id
_entity_poly.type
_entity_poly.pdbx_seq_one_letter_code
_entity_poly.pdbx_strand_id
1 'polypeptide(L)'
;MQAVVEEILYRDRVLHGHYPFVVKPRGVLLAHPKNEEQLTTGEWVYLFCLLCSAIREDGLQAESAALTKRIPALFQMCSCLAAAGYLSGSVSSFGFPRAEGNAFLPALRLAYKNFGEGTVRSDSDVPPGSPSQLKDGGIDVIAWKDFPDRLPGKLYLLGQCASGKNWRGKTVKTYVAPLHGNWFVGHPPSDPINAMFIPFTFHHELQDREDVDFLSLLRTTFHSETFTFGVIHDRLRIAYFAEIGSGLPQCQEVDMQENISLIQNWVREVLNAVRES
;
A
#
# COMPACT_ATOMS: atom_id res chain seq x y z
N MET A 1 -28.87 -3.39 -8.42
CA MET A 1 -28.91 -4.44 -7.38
C MET A 1 -28.02 -5.64 -7.75
N GLN A 2 -28.08 -6.13 -9.00
CA GLN A 2 -27.23 -7.23 -9.47
C GLN A 2 -25.71 -6.90 -9.41
N ALA A 3 -25.30 -5.72 -9.88
CA ALA A 3 -23.90 -5.29 -9.85
C ALA A 3 -23.27 -5.29 -8.45
N VAL A 4 -24.00 -4.79 -7.43
CA VAL A 4 -23.55 -4.80 -6.02
C VAL A 4 -23.32 -6.22 -5.49
N VAL A 5 -24.20 -7.17 -5.84
CA VAL A 5 -24.05 -8.57 -5.41
C VAL A 5 -22.87 -9.22 -6.13
N GLU A 6 -22.71 -9.00 -7.43
CA GLU A 6 -21.55 -9.48 -8.21
C GLU A 6 -20.23 -8.94 -7.67
N GLU A 7 -20.22 -7.67 -7.29
CA GLU A 7 -19.10 -6.96 -6.69
C GLU A 7 -18.71 -7.55 -5.32
N ILE A 8 -19.68 -7.84 -4.46
CA ILE A 8 -19.44 -8.51 -3.17
C ILE A 8 -18.91 -9.94 -3.36
N LEU A 9 -19.52 -10.72 -4.25
CA LEU A 9 -19.07 -12.09 -4.56
C LEU A 9 -17.68 -12.10 -5.18
N TYR A 10 -17.33 -11.08 -5.97
CA TYR A 10 -16.00 -10.89 -6.51
C TYR A 10 -14.96 -10.74 -5.39
N ARG A 11 -15.22 -9.90 -4.37
CA ARG A 11 -14.31 -9.69 -3.22
C ARG A 11 -14.00 -10.99 -2.49
N ASP A 12 -15.05 -11.75 -2.15
CA ASP A 12 -14.93 -13.03 -1.44
C ASP A 12 -14.06 -14.02 -2.22
N ARG A 13 -14.31 -14.13 -3.53
CA ARG A 13 -13.57 -15.03 -4.42
C ARG A 13 -12.08 -14.67 -4.52
N VAL A 14 -11.73 -13.40 -4.75
CA VAL A 14 -10.33 -13.02 -5.07
C VAL A 14 -9.44 -12.89 -3.84
N LEU A 15 -10.02 -12.76 -2.65
CA LEU A 15 -9.26 -12.69 -1.39
C LEU A 15 -8.91 -14.06 -0.82
N HIS A 16 -9.34 -15.16 -1.43
CA HIS A 16 -8.94 -16.53 -1.09
C HIS A 16 -9.02 -16.86 0.42
N GLY A 17 -10.07 -16.40 1.11
CA GLY A 17 -10.25 -16.63 2.55
C GLY A 17 -9.77 -15.51 3.47
N HIS A 18 -9.21 -14.43 2.92
CA HIS A 18 -8.82 -13.22 3.66
C HIS A 18 -9.89 -12.12 3.63
N TYR A 19 -11.11 -12.45 3.20
CA TYR A 19 -12.24 -11.52 3.26
C TYR A 19 -12.89 -11.60 4.66
N PRO A 20 -12.96 -10.50 5.42
CA PRO A 20 -13.40 -10.53 6.82
C PRO A 20 -14.94 -10.64 6.99
N PHE A 21 -15.67 -10.93 5.91
CA PHE A 21 -17.13 -11.01 5.92
C PHE A 21 -17.61 -12.33 5.33
N VAL A 22 -18.73 -12.82 5.85
CA VAL A 22 -19.47 -13.94 5.27
C VAL A 22 -20.55 -13.39 4.35
N VAL A 23 -20.50 -13.80 3.08
CA VAL A 23 -21.55 -13.47 2.10
C VAL A 23 -22.70 -14.46 2.24
N LYS A 24 -23.89 -13.98 2.59
CA LYS A 24 -25.13 -14.76 2.60
C LYS A 24 -25.89 -14.61 1.27
N PRO A 25 -26.88 -15.48 0.98
CA PRO A 25 -27.72 -15.34 -0.21
C PRO A 25 -28.28 -13.93 -0.33
N ARG A 26 -28.34 -13.42 -1.57
CA ARG A 26 -28.75 -12.03 -1.91
C ARG A 26 -27.76 -10.93 -1.51
N GLY A 27 -26.49 -11.27 -1.22
CA GLY A 27 -25.43 -10.28 -1.00
C GLY A 27 -25.44 -9.63 0.38
N VAL A 28 -26.11 -10.24 1.36
CA VAL A 28 -26.05 -9.77 2.75
C VAL A 28 -24.66 -10.10 3.31
N LEU A 29 -23.97 -9.07 3.79
CA LEU A 29 -22.68 -9.19 4.45
C LEU A 29 -22.88 -9.33 5.96
N LEU A 30 -22.35 -10.40 6.53
CA LEU A 30 -22.19 -10.52 7.97
C LEU A 30 -20.71 -10.41 8.30
N ALA A 31 -20.36 -9.72 9.38
CA ALA A 31 -19.02 -9.85 9.95
C ALA A 31 -18.74 -11.34 10.19
N HIS A 32 -17.53 -11.80 9.84
CA HIS A 32 -17.17 -13.19 10.08
C HIS A 32 -17.32 -13.50 11.58
N PRO A 33 -17.91 -14.65 11.98
CA PRO A 33 -18.08 -15.02 13.39
C PRO A 33 -16.76 -15.33 14.12
N LYS A 34 -15.61 -15.02 13.52
CA LYS A 34 -14.30 -15.19 14.14
C LYS A 34 -14.20 -14.20 15.31
N ASN A 35 -13.61 -14.62 16.43
CA ASN A 35 -13.14 -13.66 17.42
C ASN A 35 -12.08 -12.76 16.76
N GLU A 36 -11.94 -11.51 17.20
CA GLU A 36 -10.93 -10.58 16.67
C GLU A 36 -9.51 -11.17 16.75
N GLU A 37 -9.24 -11.99 17.77
CA GLU A 37 -7.98 -12.72 17.97
C GLU A 37 -7.68 -13.75 16.86
N GLN A 38 -8.67 -14.14 16.07
CA GLN A 38 -8.57 -15.14 14.99
C GLN A 38 -8.47 -14.52 13.60
N LEU A 39 -8.50 -13.18 13.50
CA LEU A 39 -8.35 -12.49 12.22
C LEU A 39 -6.88 -12.55 11.75
N THR A 40 -6.72 -12.93 10.49
CA THR A 40 -5.44 -12.92 9.77
C THR A 40 -4.93 -11.50 9.54
N THR A 41 -3.65 -11.32 9.17
CA THR A 41 -3.12 -9.99 8.82
C THR A 41 -3.87 -9.39 7.65
N GLY A 42 -4.17 -10.19 6.63
CA GLY A 42 -4.95 -9.77 5.47
C GLY A 42 -6.33 -9.26 5.84
N GLU A 43 -7.04 -9.94 6.76
CA GLU A 43 -8.35 -9.50 7.26
C GLU A 43 -8.26 -8.17 8.02
N TRP A 44 -7.26 -7.98 8.88
CA TRP A 44 -7.04 -6.71 9.58
C TRP A 44 -6.71 -5.57 8.62
N VAL A 45 -5.85 -5.81 7.64
CA VAL A 45 -5.49 -4.83 6.61
C VAL A 45 -6.69 -4.49 5.74
N TYR A 46 -7.53 -5.46 5.41
CA TYR A 46 -8.79 -5.21 4.71
C TYR A 46 -9.68 -4.27 5.51
N LEU A 47 -9.91 -4.56 6.80
CA LEU A 47 -10.76 -3.75 7.68
C LEU A 47 -10.21 -2.34 7.84
N PHE A 48 -8.89 -2.20 8.03
CA PHE A 48 -8.22 -0.90 8.05
C PHE A 48 -8.51 -0.09 6.78
N CYS A 49 -8.28 -0.70 5.60
CA CYS A 49 -8.50 -0.07 4.30
C CYS A 49 -9.97 0.32 4.08
N LEU A 50 -10.91 -0.53 4.50
CA LEU A 50 -12.34 -0.25 4.45
C LEU A 50 -12.71 0.95 5.32
N LEU A 51 -12.35 0.93 6.60
CA LEU A 51 -12.70 1.97 7.57
C LEU A 51 -12.03 3.30 7.22
N CYS A 52 -10.75 3.29 6.85
CA CYS A 52 -10.05 4.53 6.51
C CYS A 52 -10.60 5.17 5.21
N SER A 53 -11.04 4.35 4.25
CA SER A 53 -11.76 4.85 3.07
C SER A 53 -13.10 5.46 3.49
N ALA A 54 -13.91 4.75 4.27
CA ALA A 54 -15.20 5.26 4.73
C ALA A 54 -15.09 6.60 5.49
N ILE A 55 -14.09 6.73 6.37
CA ILE A 55 -13.80 7.98 7.09
C ILE A 55 -13.45 9.12 6.12
N ARG A 56 -12.60 8.86 5.12
CA ARG A 56 -12.14 9.89 4.17
C ARG A 56 -13.15 10.27 3.12
N GLU A 57 -14.20 9.48 2.98
CA GLU A 57 -15.33 9.76 2.10
C GLU A 57 -16.52 10.33 2.85
N ASP A 58 -16.34 10.68 4.14
CA ASP A 58 -17.38 11.16 5.05
C ASP A 58 -18.53 10.16 5.26
N GLY A 59 -18.33 8.90 4.82
CA GLY A 59 -19.26 7.79 5.01
C GLY A 59 -19.23 7.21 6.43
N LEU A 60 -18.21 7.55 7.20
CA LEU A 60 -18.12 7.27 8.63
C LEU A 60 -17.58 8.51 9.36
N GLN A 61 -18.34 9.05 10.30
CA GLN A 61 -17.86 10.16 11.12
C GLN A 61 -16.82 9.62 12.12
N ALA A 62 -15.54 9.89 11.85
CA ALA A 62 -14.51 9.62 12.85
C ALA A 62 -14.58 10.71 13.92
N GLU A 63 -15.03 10.35 15.13
CA GLU A 63 -15.21 11.31 16.22
C GLU A 63 -13.91 12.00 16.68
N SER A 64 -12.74 11.48 16.28
CA SER A 64 -11.45 12.02 16.71
C SER A 64 -10.51 12.36 15.55
N ALA A 65 -10.09 13.62 15.47
CA ALA A 65 -9.02 14.09 14.59
C ALA A 65 -7.70 13.31 14.79
N ALA A 66 -7.49 12.72 15.97
CA ALA A 66 -6.32 11.89 16.26
C ALA A 66 -6.33 10.59 15.45
N LEU A 67 -7.50 9.96 15.25
CA LEU A 67 -7.62 8.74 14.44
C LEU A 67 -7.30 9.02 12.98
N THR A 68 -7.86 10.09 12.43
CA THR A 68 -7.64 10.49 11.03
C THR A 68 -6.17 10.84 10.75
N LYS A 69 -5.48 11.47 11.72
CA LYS A 69 -4.05 11.82 11.60
C LYS A 69 -3.13 10.60 11.47
N ARG A 70 -3.52 9.44 12.01
CA ARG A 70 -2.74 8.19 11.95
C ARG A 70 -2.86 7.45 10.61
N ILE A 71 -3.92 7.71 9.82
CA ILE A 71 -4.21 6.95 8.59
C ILE A 71 -3.04 6.91 7.59
N PRO A 72 -2.36 8.02 7.25
CA PRO A 72 -1.29 7.98 6.25
C PRO A 72 -0.16 7.01 6.63
N ALA A 73 0.31 7.07 7.88
CA ALA A 73 1.41 6.23 8.36
C ALA A 73 0.99 4.75 8.40
N LEU A 74 -0.19 4.44 8.95
CA LEU A 74 -0.72 3.06 9.00
C LEU A 74 -0.96 2.49 7.59
N PHE A 75 -1.40 3.32 6.65
CA PHE A 75 -1.61 2.88 5.27
C PHE A 75 -0.29 2.58 4.54
N GLN A 76 0.76 3.37 4.82
CA GLN A 76 2.11 3.09 4.31
C GLN A 76 2.64 1.75 4.86
N MET A 77 2.38 1.43 6.14
CA MET A 77 2.71 0.11 6.70
C MET A 77 2.00 -1.03 5.96
N CYS A 78 0.68 -0.90 5.72
CA CYS A 78 -0.08 -1.87 4.92
C CYS A 78 0.52 -2.04 3.51
N SER A 79 0.92 -0.92 2.89
CA SER A 79 1.51 -0.90 1.55
C SER A 79 2.88 -1.56 1.51
N CYS A 80 3.69 -1.42 2.56
CA CYS A 80 4.98 -2.11 2.68
C CYS A 80 4.79 -3.62 2.78
N LEU A 81 3.85 -4.09 3.61
CA LEU A 81 3.52 -5.52 3.72
C LEU A 81 3.05 -6.08 2.38
N ALA A 82 2.17 -5.34 1.69
CA ALA A 82 1.70 -5.74 0.37
C ALA A 82 2.82 -5.78 -0.68
N ALA A 83 3.73 -4.79 -0.69
CA ALA A 83 4.86 -4.78 -1.62
C ALA A 83 5.83 -5.95 -1.36
N ALA A 84 6.12 -6.25 -0.09
CA ALA A 84 6.93 -7.39 0.30
C ALA A 84 6.29 -8.71 -0.15
N GLY A 85 4.99 -8.89 0.09
CA GLY A 85 4.25 -10.07 -0.36
C GLY A 85 4.21 -10.22 -1.88
N TYR A 86 3.97 -9.12 -2.61
CA TYR A 86 3.90 -9.11 -4.07
C TYR A 86 5.22 -9.57 -4.72
N LEU A 87 6.36 -9.10 -4.22
CA LEU A 87 7.68 -9.52 -4.72
C LEU A 87 8.17 -10.82 -4.06
N SER A 88 7.56 -11.23 -2.94
CA SER A 88 8.13 -12.22 -2.02
C SER A 88 9.57 -11.84 -1.65
N GLY A 89 9.76 -10.61 -1.18
CA GLY A 89 11.06 -9.99 -1.02
C GLY A 89 11.13 -8.99 0.14
N SER A 90 12.18 -8.18 0.12
CA SER A 90 12.48 -7.17 1.14
C SER A 90 11.80 -5.84 0.83
N VAL A 91 11.56 -5.03 1.85
CA VAL A 91 10.92 -3.71 1.71
C VAL A 91 11.52 -2.69 2.66
N SER A 92 11.55 -1.43 2.22
CA SER A 92 11.89 -0.26 3.01
C SER A 92 10.74 0.75 2.94
N SER A 93 10.28 1.15 4.13
CA SER A 93 9.29 2.21 4.32
C SER A 93 9.99 3.56 4.20
N PHE A 94 9.75 4.28 3.10
CA PHE A 94 10.51 5.49 2.74
C PHE A 94 9.72 6.80 2.89
N GLY A 95 8.39 6.71 2.83
CA GLY A 95 7.46 7.84 2.92
C GLY A 95 7.49 8.58 4.25
N PHE A 96 7.00 9.82 4.24
CA PHE A 96 7.04 10.72 5.40
C PHE A 96 5.69 10.73 6.18
N PRO A 97 5.69 10.70 7.53
CA PRO A 97 6.84 10.72 8.43
C PRO A 97 7.54 9.36 8.53
N ARG A 98 8.88 9.37 8.52
CA ARG A 98 9.69 8.17 8.70
C ARG A 98 9.77 7.81 10.19
N ALA A 99 9.75 6.51 10.50
CA ALA A 99 9.76 6.01 11.88
C ALA A 99 10.98 6.52 12.68
N GLU A 100 12.15 6.55 12.05
CA GLU A 100 13.40 7.04 12.67
C GLU A 100 13.54 8.58 12.65
N GLY A 101 12.60 9.31 12.04
CA GLY A 101 12.68 10.78 11.91
C GLY A 101 13.84 11.28 11.04
N ASN A 102 14.51 10.38 10.32
CA ASN A 102 15.67 10.72 9.50
C ASN A 102 15.31 11.64 8.30
N ALA A 103 16.27 12.49 7.91
CA ALA A 103 16.15 13.30 6.72
C ALA A 103 16.17 12.43 5.44
N PHE A 104 15.76 13.01 4.31
CA PHE A 104 15.57 12.27 3.05
C PHE A 104 16.82 11.51 2.59
N LEU A 105 17.97 12.19 2.56
CA LEU A 105 19.19 11.61 2.01
C LEU A 105 19.78 10.47 2.88
N PRO A 106 19.82 10.58 4.24
CA PRO A 106 20.14 9.44 5.10
C PRO A 106 19.21 8.24 4.91
N ALA A 107 17.89 8.47 4.84
CA ALA A 107 16.92 7.40 4.61
C ALA A 107 17.15 6.71 3.26
N LEU A 108 17.44 7.50 2.22
CA LEU A 108 17.68 6.99 0.88
C LEU A 108 18.96 6.15 0.85
N ARG A 109 20.02 6.62 1.52
CA ARG A 109 21.26 5.86 1.69
C ARG A 109 21.03 4.54 2.42
N LEU A 110 20.24 4.52 3.50
CA LEU A 110 19.93 3.30 4.23
C LEU A 110 19.14 2.31 3.36
N ALA A 111 18.09 2.78 2.68
CA ALA A 111 17.28 1.94 1.81
C ALA A 111 18.11 1.30 0.69
N TYR A 112 18.94 2.09 0.00
CA TYR A 112 19.75 1.59 -1.12
C TYR A 112 21.00 0.81 -0.68
N LYS A 113 21.51 1.05 0.52
CA LYS A 113 22.50 0.16 1.15
C LYS A 113 21.92 -1.24 1.37
N ASN A 114 20.67 -1.32 1.83
CA ASN A 114 19.98 -2.61 2.03
C ASN A 114 19.58 -3.25 0.69
N PHE A 115 19.19 -2.44 -0.30
CA PHE A 115 18.92 -2.91 -1.66
C PHE A 115 20.17 -3.49 -2.33
N GLY A 116 21.35 -2.91 -2.08
CA GLY A 116 22.64 -3.41 -2.58
C GLY A 116 22.92 -3.06 -4.04
N GLU A 117 22.13 -2.16 -4.64
CA GLU A 117 22.34 -1.65 -6.00
C GLU A 117 22.28 -0.12 -6.03
N GLY A 118 23.12 0.48 -6.87
CA GLY A 118 23.25 1.93 -6.98
C GLY A 118 24.06 2.56 -5.83
N THR A 119 24.58 3.75 -6.11
CA THR A 119 25.38 4.53 -5.16
C THR A 119 24.73 5.89 -4.96
N VAL A 120 24.06 6.05 -3.83
CA VAL A 120 23.43 7.32 -3.42
C VAL A 120 24.53 8.35 -3.10
N ARG A 121 24.31 9.60 -3.48
CA ARG A 121 25.23 10.73 -3.22
C ARG A 121 25.46 10.93 -1.73
N SER A 122 26.67 11.36 -1.40
CA SER A 122 27.00 11.87 -0.07
C SER A 122 26.52 13.32 0.08
N ASP A 123 26.53 13.87 1.30
CA ASP A 123 26.13 15.27 1.54
C ASP A 123 27.02 16.28 0.80
N SER A 124 28.29 15.95 0.56
CA SER A 124 29.23 16.82 -0.18
C SER A 124 29.03 16.79 -1.69
N ASP A 125 28.27 15.83 -2.21
CA ASP A 125 28.13 15.58 -3.66
C ASP A 125 26.72 15.88 -4.19
N VAL A 126 25.87 16.49 -3.35
CA VAL A 126 24.53 16.93 -3.72
C VAL A 126 24.65 18.16 -4.64
N PRO A 127 24.08 18.13 -5.87
CA PRO A 127 24.17 19.27 -6.78
C PRO A 127 23.60 20.56 -6.19
N PRO A 128 24.25 21.72 -6.39
CA PRO A 128 23.69 23.01 -6.03
C PRO A 128 22.29 23.20 -6.62
N GLY A 129 21.35 23.71 -5.82
CA GLY A 129 19.94 23.88 -6.21
C GLY A 129 19.03 22.67 -5.92
N SER A 130 19.58 21.56 -5.42
CA SER A 130 18.76 20.46 -4.90
C SER A 130 17.95 20.92 -3.68
N PRO A 131 16.68 20.49 -3.52
CA PRO A 131 15.86 20.91 -2.39
C PRO A 131 16.50 20.47 -1.06
N SER A 132 16.74 21.43 -0.17
CA SER A 132 17.31 21.17 1.17
C SER A 132 16.33 20.45 2.11
N GLN A 133 15.03 20.49 1.81
CA GLN A 133 13.97 19.85 2.57
C GLN A 133 13.02 19.06 1.67
N LEU A 134 13.58 18.08 0.95
CA LEU A 134 12.75 17.10 0.26
C LEU A 134 12.12 16.15 1.30
N LYS A 135 10.81 15.89 1.20
CA LYS A 135 10.12 14.94 2.09
C LYS A 135 10.54 13.51 1.75
N ASP A 136 9.86 12.94 0.77
CA ASP A 136 10.00 11.57 0.27
C ASP A 136 10.20 11.54 -1.26
N GLY A 137 10.13 12.70 -1.91
CA GLY A 137 10.20 12.80 -3.37
C GLY A 137 9.05 12.10 -4.07
N GLY A 138 7.90 11.89 -3.41
CA GLY A 138 6.75 11.19 -3.98
C GLY A 138 6.86 9.66 -4.00
N ILE A 139 7.88 9.10 -3.33
CA ILE A 139 8.10 7.66 -3.22
C ILE A 139 7.91 7.26 -1.76
N ASP A 140 6.97 6.38 -1.48
CA ASP A 140 6.64 5.95 -0.12
C ASP A 140 7.18 4.55 0.20
N VAL A 141 7.32 3.70 -0.82
CA VAL A 141 7.69 2.28 -0.68
C VAL A 141 8.81 1.95 -1.66
N ILE A 142 9.87 1.30 -1.15
CA ILE A 142 10.97 0.75 -1.94
C ILE A 142 11.03 -0.74 -1.63
N ALA A 143 10.74 -1.61 -2.60
CA ALA A 143 10.75 -3.06 -2.39
C ALA A 143 11.61 -3.76 -3.44
N TRP A 144 12.20 -4.90 -3.09
CA TRP A 144 13.01 -5.67 -4.03
C TRP A 144 13.02 -7.16 -3.70
N LYS A 145 13.34 -7.96 -4.71
CA LYS A 145 13.59 -9.40 -4.57
C LYS A 145 15.05 -9.70 -4.86
N ASP A 146 15.74 -10.22 -3.85
CA ASP A 146 17.13 -10.68 -3.99
C ASP A 146 17.20 -12.02 -4.74
N PHE A 147 18.25 -12.16 -5.55
CA PHE A 147 18.75 -13.49 -5.90
C PHE A 147 19.44 -14.14 -4.69
N PRO A 148 19.55 -15.48 -4.64
CA PRO A 148 20.24 -16.16 -3.55
C PRO A 148 21.68 -15.68 -3.29
N ASP A 149 22.38 -15.22 -4.34
CA ASP A 149 23.75 -14.70 -4.29
C ASP A 149 23.82 -13.18 -4.00
N ARG A 150 22.66 -12.50 -3.97
CA ARG A 150 22.50 -11.04 -3.80
C ARG A 150 23.22 -10.19 -4.85
N LEU A 151 23.60 -10.77 -5.99
CA LEU A 151 24.21 -10.03 -7.09
C LEU A 151 23.19 -9.10 -7.78
N PRO A 152 23.68 -8.10 -8.55
CA PRO A 152 22.80 -7.15 -9.24
C PRO A 152 21.85 -7.79 -10.27
N GLY A 153 20.77 -7.08 -10.61
CA GLY A 153 19.75 -7.50 -11.58
C GLY A 153 18.41 -7.89 -10.94
N LYS A 154 18.08 -7.29 -9.79
CA LYS A 154 16.96 -7.64 -8.94
C LYS A 154 15.61 -7.19 -9.51
N LEU A 155 14.53 -7.84 -9.08
CA LEU A 155 13.21 -7.22 -9.20
C LEU A 155 13.13 -6.07 -8.20
N TYR A 156 12.73 -4.90 -8.67
CA TYR A 156 12.79 -3.66 -7.93
C TYR A 156 11.50 -2.87 -8.14
N LEU A 157 10.87 -2.40 -7.06
CA LEU A 157 9.60 -1.70 -7.08
C LEU A 157 9.70 -0.37 -6.33
N LEU A 158 9.17 0.68 -6.95
CA LEU A 158 8.97 1.99 -6.37
C LEU A 158 7.47 2.29 -6.30
N GLY A 159 6.98 2.55 -5.09
CA GLY A 159 5.57 2.73 -4.80
C GLY A 159 5.23 4.10 -4.26
N GLN A 160 4.08 4.63 -4.64
CA GLN A 160 3.45 5.79 -4.00
C GLN A 160 2.15 5.38 -3.31
N CYS A 161 1.94 5.88 -2.08
CA CYS A 161 0.76 5.63 -1.27
C CYS A 161 -0.22 6.80 -1.38
N ALA A 162 -1.47 6.49 -1.70
CA ALA A 162 -2.53 7.48 -1.78
C ALA A 162 -3.76 7.02 -1.00
N SER A 163 -3.84 7.42 0.27
CA SER A 163 -4.97 7.08 1.12
C SER A 163 -6.24 7.91 0.88
N GLY A 164 -6.27 8.86 -0.08
CA GLY A 164 -7.40 9.79 -0.26
C GLY A 164 -7.73 10.06 -1.74
N LYS A 165 -8.84 10.76 -2.00
CA LYS A 165 -9.47 10.91 -3.34
C LYS A 165 -8.57 11.52 -4.43
N ASN A 166 -7.57 12.31 -4.07
CA ASN A 166 -6.65 12.96 -5.03
C ASN A 166 -5.50 12.05 -5.49
N TRP A 167 -5.75 10.74 -5.58
CA TRP A 167 -4.72 9.75 -5.93
C TRP A 167 -4.33 9.80 -7.41
N ARG A 168 -5.24 10.22 -8.31
CA ARG A 168 -4.97 10.31 -9.75
C ARG A 168 -3.82 11.25 -10.13
N GLY A 169 -3.57 12.26 -9.31
CA GLY A 169 -2.45 13.19 -9.51
C GLY A 169 -1.11 12.70 -8.93
N LYS A 170 -1.05 11.47 -8.41
CA LYS A 170 0.09 10.95 -7.63
C LYS A 170 0.78 9.78 -8.32
N THR A 171 1.03 9.86 -9.62
CA THR A 171 1.82 8.81 -10.28
C THR A 171 3.27 8.86 -9.80
N VAL A 172 3.83 7.70 -9.43
CA VAL A 172 5.23 7.61 -9.02
C VAL A 172 6.20 7.84 -10.20
N LYS A 173 5.73 7.63 -11.44
CA LYS A 173 6.55 7.70 -12.67
C LYS A 173 7.26 9.03 -12.84
N THR A 174 6.61 10.13 -12.42
CA THR A 174 7.19 11.48 -12.52
C THR A 174 8.36 11.70 -11.57
N TYR A 175 8.51 10.85 -10.56
CA TYR A 175 9.54 10.98 -9.53
C TYR A 175 10.74 10.05 -9.72
N VAL A 176 10.60 8.98 -10.51
CA VAL A 176 11.65 7.97 -10.73
C VAL A 176 12.89 8.58 -11.38
N ALA A 177 12.72 9.23 -12.54
CA ALA A 177 13.85 9.80 -13.26
C ALA A 177 14.56 10.92 -12.45
N PRO A 178 13.83 11.86 -11.80
CA PRO A 178 14.45 12.80 -10.87
C PRO A 178 15.13 12.13 -9.67
N LEU A 179 14.55 11.06 -9.12
CA LEU A 179 15.16 10.34 -8.00
C LEU A 179 16.53 9.79 -8.40
N HIS A 180 16.57 8.97 -9.45
CA HIS A 180 17.81 8.33 -9.88
C HIS A 180 18.81 9.34 -10.42
N GLY A 181 18.38 10.29 -11.26
CA GLY A 181 19.27 11.29 -11.86
C GLY A 181 19.90 12.27 -10.87
N ASN A 182 19.15 12.73 -9.85
CA ASN A 182 19.64 13.79 -8.97
C ASN A 182 20.35 13.25 -7.72
N TRP A 183 19.99 12.06 -7.26
CA TRP A 183 20.42 11.57 -5.94
C TRP A 183 21.45 10.44 -6.00
N PHE A 184 21.82 9.97 -7.19
CA PHE A 184 22.79 8.89 -7.36
C PHE A 184 24.04 9.37 -8.11
N VAL A 185 25.19 8.80 -7.72
CA VAL A 185 26.44 8.87 -8.48
C VAL A 185 26.50 7.73 -9.50
N GLY A 186 26.00 6.55 -9.11
CA GLY A 186 25.76 5.42 -10.01
C GLY A 186 24.33 4.93 -9.82
N HIS A 187 23.53 4.94 -10.88
CA HIS A 187 22.14 4.50 -10.79
C HIS A 187 22.09 2.98 -10.59
N PRO A 188 21.05 2.44 -9.93
CA PRO A 188 20.81 1.01 -9.92
C PRO A 188 20.72 0.47 -11.36
N PRO A 189 21.37 -0.67 -11.69
CA PRO A 189 21.20 -1.31 -12.99
C PRO A 189 19.81 -1.93 -13.18
N SER A 190 19.11 -2.25 -12.09
CA SER A 190 17.74 -2.77 -12.16
C SER A 190 16.72 -1.67 -12.42
N ASP A 191 15.86 -1.89 -13.41
CA ASP A 191 14.77 -0.96 -13.74
C ASP A 191 13.64 -1.01 -12.69
N PRO A 192 13.14 0.15 -12.24
CA PRO A 192 12.05 0.20 -11.28
C PRO A 192 10.70 -0.17 -11.90
N ILE A 193 10.00 -1.09 -11.25
CA ILE A 193 8.57 -1.31 -11.43
C ILE A 193 7.84 -0.23 -10.64
N ASN A 194 7.04 0.57 -11.34
CA ASN A 194 6.20 1.59 -10.72
C ASN A 194 4.98 0.95 -10.06
N ALA A 195 4.58 1.45 -8.89
CA ALA A 195 3.40 0.98 -8.19
C ALA A 195 2.60 2.11 -7.52
N MET A 196 1.29 1.89 -7.41
CA MET A 196 0.35 2.77 -6.71
C MET A 196 -0.42 1.96 -5.68
N PHE A 197 -0.51 2.47 -4.46
CA PHE A 197 -1.25 1.85 -3.36
C PHE A 197 -2.45 2.74 -2.97
N ILE A 198 -3.66 2.17 -3.01
CA ILE A 198 -4.92 2.84 -2.62
C ILE A 198 -5.77 1.97 -1.67
N PRO A 199 -6.39 2.53 -0.62
CA PRO A 199 -7.13 1.76 0.40
C PRO A 199 -8.57 1.42 0.00
N PHE A 200 -9.06 1.93 -1.12
CA PHE A 200 -10.38 1.59 -1.66
C PHE A 200 -10.23 0.57 -2.77
N THR A 201 -11.32 -0.12 -3.07
CA THR A 201 -11.41 -0.96 -4.26
C THR A 201 -11.34 -0.08 -5.49
N PHE A 202 -10.54 -0.48 -6.48
CA PHE A 202 -10.39 0.30 -7.70
C PHE A 202 -11.73 0.50 -8.44
N HIS A 203 -12.60 -0.51 -8.39
CA HIS A 203 -13.94 -0.42 -8.96
C HIS A 203 -14.93 0.48 -8.21
N HIS A 204 -14.55 1.07 -7.07
CA HIS A 204 -15.43 2.01 -6.35
C HIS A 204 -15.78 3.24 -7.19
N GLU A 205 -14.92 3.61 -8.15
CA GLU A 205 -15.10 4.79 -9.00
C GLU A 205 -15.72 4.44 -10.37
N LEU A 206 -16.02 3.16 -10.62
CA LEU A 206 -16.64 2.73 -11.86
C LEU A 206 -18.14 3.03 -11.81
N GLN A 207 -18.63 3.69 -12.85
CA GLN A 207 -20.06 3.85 -13.06
C GLN A 207 -20.62 2.59 -13.74
N ASP A 208 -21.74 2.09 -13.21
CA ASP A 208 -22.46 0.97 -13.80
C ASP A 208 -22.84 1.31 -15.26
N ARG A 209 -22.70 0.31 -16.13
CA ARG A 209 -23.04 0.39 -17.55
C ARG A 209 -23.95 -0.76 -17.93
N GLU A 210 -25.01 -0.47 -18.67
CA GLU A 210 -25.95 -1.50 -19.13
C GLU A 210 -25.36 -2.40 -20.22
N ASP A 211 -24.34 -1.93 -20.93
CA ASP A 211 -23.80 -2.57 -22.13
C ASP A 211 -22.50 -3.36 -21.92
N VAL A 212 -21.94 -3.35 -20.70
CA VAL A 212 -20.68 -4.04 -20.36
C VAL A 212 -20.80 -4.67 -18.98
N ASP A 213 -20.42 -5.94 -18.84
CA ASP A 213 -20.42 -6.61 -17.54
C ASP A 213 -19.34 -6.05 -16.60
N PHE A 214 -19.57 -6.21 -15.29
CA PHE A 214 -18.70 -5.68 -14.25
C PHE A 214 -17.22 -6.09 -14.41
N LEU A 215 -16.94 -7.35 -14.75
CA LEU A 215 -15.56 -7.84 -14.85
C LEU A 215 -14.85 -7.30 -16.10
N SER A 216 -15.56 -7.19 -17.21
CA SER A 216 -15.03 -6.58 -18.44
C SER A 216 -14.73 -5.10 -18.25
N LEU A 217 -15.61 -4.35 -17.59
CA LEU A 217 -15.37 -2.95 -17.25
C LEU A 217 -14.16 -2.82 -16.32
N LEU A 218 -14.12 -3.62 -15.25
CA LEU A 218 -13.02 -3.63 -14.30
C LEU A 218 -11.67 -3.92 -14.97
N ARG A 219 -11.61 -4.96 -15.82
CA ARG A 219 -10.40 -5.36 -16.54
C ARG A 219 -9.91 -4.25 -17.46
N THR A 220 -10.81 -3.64 -18.22
CA THR A 220 -10.47 -2.60 -19.19
C THR A 220 -9.95 -1.35 -18.49
N THR A 221 -10.58 -0.94 -17.39
CA THR A 221 -10.13 0.23 -16.63
C THR A 221 -8.80 -0.03 -15.94
N PHE A 222 -8.60 -1.20 -15.31
CA PHE A 222 -7.28 -1.57 -14.76
C PHE A 222 -6.18 -1.55 -15.84
N HIS A 223 -6.48 -2.06 -17.03
CA HIS A 223 -5.53 -2.06 -18.14
C HIS A 223 -5.11 -0.64 -18.51
N SER A 224 -6.08 0.27 -18.66
CA SER A 224 -5.83 1.68 -18.95
C SER A 224 -5.00 2.35 -17.85
N GLU A 225 -5.41 2.23 -16.58
CA GLU A 225 -4.71 2.92 -15.48
C GLU A 225 -3.32 2.34 -15.18
N THR A 226 -3.08 1.07 -15.51
CA THR A 226 -1.74 0.46 -15.37
C THR A 226 -0.70 1.19 -16.23
N PHE A 227 -1.10 1.76 -17.38
CA PHE A 227 -0.20 2.61 -18.18
C PHE A 227 0.23 3.88 -17.45
N THR A 228 -0.59 4.41 -16.55
CA THR A 228 -0.29 5.64 -15.80
C THR A 228 0.44 5.34 -14.50
N PHE A 229 -0.01 4.34 -13.76
CA PHE A 229 0.40 4.11 -12.36
C PHE A 229 1.33 2.91 -12.18
N GLY A 230 1.49 2.07 -13.21
CA GLY A 230 2.18 0.79 -13.07
C GLY A 230 1.32 -0.22 -12.31
N VAL A 231 1.93 -1.01 -11.43
CA VAL A 231 1.22 -2.02 -10.65
C VAL A 231 0.32 -1.36 -9.61
N ILE A 232 -0.98 -1.44 -9.82
CA ILE A 232 -1.98 -0.91 -8.88
C ILE A 232 -2.27 -1.95 -7.80
N HIS A 233 -2.10 -1.56 -6.55
CA HIS A 233 -2.47 -2.29 -5.35
C HIS A 233 -3.67 -1.58 -4.74
N ASP A 234 -4.87 -2.06 -5.04
CA ASP A 234 -6.11 -1.60 -4.42
C ASP A 234 -6.40 -2.39 -3.13
N ARG A 235 -7.49 -2.06 -2.42
CA ARG A 235 -7.84 -2.71 -1.14
C ARG A 235 -7.72 -4.24 -1.17
N LEU A 236 -8.16 -4.87 -2.27
CA LEU A 236 -8.18 -6.33 -2.38
C LEU A 236 -6.76 -6.87 -2.50
N ARG A 237 -5.96 -6.29 -3.40
CA ARG A 237 -4.56 -6.69 -3.60
C ARG A 237 -3.70 -6.40 -2.37
N ILE A 238 -3.92 -5.27 -1.71
CA ILE A 238 -3.21 -4.90 -0.48
C ILE A 238 -3.50 -5.94 0.62
N ALA A 239 -4.76 -6.25 0.88
CA ALA A 239 -5.12 -7.25 1.90
C ALA A 239 -4.53 -8.63 1.60
N TYR A 240 -4.64 -9.09 0.35
CA TYR A 240 -4.11 -10.39 -0.07
C TYR A 240 -2.58 -10.46 0.08
N PHE A 241 -1.85 -9.48 -0.45
CA PHE A 241 -0.39 -9.52 -0.38
C PHE A 241 0.16 -9.15 1.00
N ALA A 242 -0.57 -8.40 1.82
CA ALA A 242 -0.14 -8.12 3.19
C ALA A 242 -0.11 -9.38 4.06
N GLU A 243 -1.05 -10.31 3.85
CA GLU A 243 -0.99 -11.63 4.49
C GLU A 243 0.25 -12.41 4.07
N ILE A 244 0.54 -12.46 2.77
CA ILE A 244 1.74 -13.14 2.25
C ILE A 244 3.00 -12.48 2.84
N GLY A 245 3.04 -11.14 2.82
CA GLY A 245 4.15 -10.35 3.31
C GLY A 245 4.42 -10.55 4.79
N SER A 246 3.41 -10.59 5.64
CA SER A 246 3.59 -10.80 7.09
C SER A 246 4.14 -12.19 7.43
N GLY A 247 3.97 -13.17 6.54
CA GLY A 247 4.56 -14.51 6.67
C GLY A 247 6.04 -14.60 6.24
N LEU A 248 6.61 -13.58 5.61
CA LEU A 248 7.99 -13.64 5.11
C LEU A 248 9.01 -13.45 6.23
N PRO A 249 10.11 -14.22 6.27
CA PRO A 249 11.15 -14.08 7.30
C PRO A 249 11.72 -12.65 7.42
N GLN A 250 11.89 -11.97 6.28
CA GLN A 250 12.39 -10.59 6.22
C GLN A 250 11.40 -9.56 6.81
N CYS A 251 10.12 -9.94 6.93
CA CYS A 251 9.06 -9.12 7.51
C CYS A 251 8.63 -9.62 8.89
N GLN A 252 9.31 -10.62 9.45
CA GLN A 252 9.10 -11.12 10.81
C GLN A 252 10.03 -10.46 11.83
N GLU A 253 10.81 -9.46 11.42
CA GLU A 253 11.57 -8.61 12.33
C GLU A 253 10.61 -7.82 13.26
N VAL A 254 11.10 -7.48 14.46
CA VAL A 254 10.31 -6.89 15.56
C VAL A 254 9.49 -5.68 15.10
N ASP A 255 10.09 -4.81 14.29
CA ASP A 255 9.48 -3.59 13.77
C ASP A 255 8.18 -3.85 12.99
N MET A 256 8.10 -4.96 12.25
CA MET A 256 6.90 -5.29 11.46
C MET A 256 5.77 -5.90 12.30
N GLN A 257 6.08 -6.64 13.36
CA GLN A 257 5.05 -7.14 14.29
C GLN A 257 4.43 -6.00 15.10
N GLU A 258 5.24 -5.01 15.49
CA GLU A 258 4.76 -3.77 16.10
C GLU A 258 3.85 -3.00 15.14
N ASN A 259 4.21 -2.90 13.86
CA ASN A 259 3.38 -2.25 12.83
C ASN A 259 2.01 -2.90 12.68
N ILE A 260 1.92 -4.24 12.67
CA ILE A 260 0.65 -4.95 12.61
C ILE A 260 -0.21 -4.62 13.85
N SER A 261 0.39 -4.62 15.03
CA SER A 261 -0.30 -4.29 16.28
C SER A 261 -0.88 -2.87 16.26
N LEU A 262 -0.16 -1.90 15.68
CA LEU A 262 -0.64 -0.53 15.50
C LEU A 262 -1.87 -0.44 14.58
N ILE A 263 -1.89 -1.25 13.50
CA ILE A 263 -3.04 -1.35 12.58
C ILE A 263 -4.24 -1.95 13.31
N GLN A 264 -4.05 -3.07 14.02
CA GLN A 264 -5.11 -3.73 14.78
C GLN A 264 -5.73 -2.81 15.82
N ASN A 265 -4.89 -2.12 16.61
CA ASN A 265 -5.35 -1.20 17.64
C ASN A 265 -6.16 -0.04 17.04
N TRP A 266 -5.70 0.53 15.93
CA TRP A 266 -6.46 1.59 15.24
C TRP A 266 -7.82 1.09 14.75
N VAL A 267 -7.90 -0.12 14.17
CA VAL A 267 -9.18 -0.70 13.73
C VAL A 267 -10.12 -0.88 14.92
N ARG A 268 -9.63 -1.39 16.06
CA ARG A 268 -10.43 -1.54 17.28
C ARG A 268 -10.94 -0.20 17.81
N GLU A 269 -10.08 0.81 17.87
CA GLU A 269 -10.45 2.17 18.30
C GLU A 269 -11.60 2.71 17.43
N VAL A 270 -11.51 2.57 16.11
CA VAL A 270 -12.57 3.01 15.19
C VAL A 270 -13.85 2.20 15.37
N LEU A 271 -13.78 0.87 15.46
CA LEU A 271 -14.96 0.03 15.64
C LEU A 271 -15.68 0.30 16.96
N ASN A 272 -14.94 0.57 18.04
CA ASN A 272 -15.53 0.93 19.32
C ASN A 272 -16.24 2.28 19.24
N ALA A 273 -15.62 3.30 18.63
CA ALA A 273 -16.26 4.60 18.43
C ALA A 273 -17.58 4.50 17.66
N VAL A 274 -17.64 3.65 16.63
CA VAL A 274 -18.88 3.41 15.84
C VAL A 274 -19.96 2.65 16.63
N ARG A 275 -19.58 1.84 17.63
CA ARG A 275 -20.56 1.12 18.47
C ARG A 275 -21.16 2.01 19.55
N GLU A 276 -20.45 3.06 19.94
CA GLU A 276 -20.86 4.00 20.98
C GLU A 276 -21.71 5.18 20.44
N SER A 277 -21.68 5.41 19.13
CA SER A 277 -22.49 6.40 18.39
C SER A 277 -23.89 5.89 18.01
#